data_AF-A0A800K5X5-F1
#
_entry.id   AF-A0A800K5X5-F1
#
_cell.length_a   1.000
_cell.length_b   1.000
_cell.length_c   1.000
_cell.angle_alpha   90.00
_cell.angle_beta   90.00
_cell.angle_gamma   90.00
#
_symmetry.space_group_name_H-M   'P 1'
#
loop_
_entity.id
_entity.type
_entity.pdbx_description
1 polymer ?
#
loop_
_entity_poly.entity_id
_entity_poly.type
_entity_poly.pdbx_seq_one_letter_code
_entity_poly.pdbx_strand_id
1 'polypeptide(L)'
;MLAVHPLRASDIPVITGRSVFIMQELSQSYWSEHWALVQERTRAFFTAYYATDPDVIVRFIEDYGIDYWIIQPAHFLPTYLESRIRFAAEPHNTWVRRELRPTPEALLAGLDRSTVGFSDGTHYGISSAELVAWLRTP
;
A
#
# COMPACT_ATOMS: atom_id res chain seq x y z
N MET A 1 9.38 -4.36 -8.20
CA MET A 1 8.79 -4.75 -6.91
C MET A 1 7.30 -4.41 -6.86
N LEU A 2 6.49 -5.19 -6.15
CA LEU A 2 5.05 -4.96 -5.99
C LEU A 2 4.74 -4.22 -4.68
N ALA A 3 3.97 -3.13 -4.74
CA ALA A 3 3.35 -2.48 -3.58
C ALA A 3 1.94 -3.04 -3.37
N VAL A 4 1.75 -3.79 -2.29
CA VAL A 4 0.50 -4.48 -1.95
C VAL A 4 0.28 -4.37 -0.45
N HIS A 5 -0.98 -4.29 -0.02
CA HIS A 5 -1.31 -4.27 1.41
C HIS A 5 -0.64 -5.45 2.14
N PRO A 6 0.11 -5.24 3.25
CA PRO A 6 0.97 -6.27 3.84
C PRO A 6 0.24 -7.57 4.22
N LEU A 7 -1.03 -7.47 4.63
CA LEU A 7 -1.89 -8.61 4.98
C LEU A 7 -2.31 -9.47 3.76
N ARG A 8 -2.07 -8.99 2.54
CA ARG A 8 -2.41 -9.66 1.27
C ARG A 8 -1.18 -10.04 0.45
N ALA A 9 0.02 -9.69 0.92
CA ALA A 9 1.24 -9.79 0.14
C ALA A 9 2.01 -11.10 0.32
N SER A 10 1.76 -11.86 1.41
CA SER A 10 2.57 -13.03 1.79
C SER A 10 2.60 -14.14 0.74
N ASP A 11 1.49 -14.40 0.06
CA ASP A 11 1.39 -15.52 -0.87
C ASP A 11 2.03 -15.20 -2.24
N ILE A 12 2.21 -13.92 -2.56
CA ILE A 12 2.64 -13.48 -3.90
C ILE A 12 4.03 -14.00 -4.26
N PRO A 13 5.08 -13.87 -3.42
CA PRO A 13 6.41 -14.39 -3.74
C PRO A 13 6.42 -15.90 -3.95
N VAL A 14 5.66 -16.65 -3.15
CA VAL A 14 5.62 -18.11 -3.22
C VAL A 14 4.98 -18.60 -4.51
N ILE A 15 3.88 -17.95 -4.93
CA ILE A 15 3.12 -18.37 -6.13
C ILE A 15 3.78 -17.87 -7.42
N THR A 16 4.32 -16.65 -7.41
CA THR A 16 4.71 -15.95 -8.65
C THR A 16 6.21 -15.75 -8.81
N GLY A 17 7.00 -15.93 -7.74
CA GLY A 17 8.42 -15.55 -7.71
C GLY A 17 8.68 -14.04 -7.75
N ARG A 18 7.64 -13.19 -7.66
CA ARG A 18 7.77 -11.73 -7.66
C ARG A 18 8.03 -11.20 -6.24
N SER A 19 8.93 -10.23 -6.14
CA SER A 19 9.20 -9.53 -4.88
C SER A 19 8.08 -8.54 -4.53
N VAL A 20 7.65 -8.54 -3.28
CA VAL A 20 6.75 -7.54 -2.69
C VAL A 20 7.53 -6.61 -1.77
N PHE A 21 7.07 -5.37 -1.63
CA PHE A 21 7.75 -4.35 -0.83
C PHE A 21 7.81 -4.72 0.65
N ILE A 22 6.68 -5.20 1.18
CA ILE A 22 6.52 -5.66 2.56
C ILE A 22 5.41 -6.72 2.63
N MET A 23 5.52 -7.65 3.57
CA MET A 23 4.51 -8.67 3.84
C MET A 23 4.40 -8.94 5.34
N GLN A 24 3.21 -9.30 5.82
CA GLN A 24 2.99 -9.55 7.25
C GLN A 24 3.85 -10.70 7.80
N GLU A 25 4.02 -11.76 7.04
CA GLU A 25 4.69 -12.98 7.50
C GLU A 25 6.16 -12.75 7.88
N LEU A 26 6.85 -11.90 7.11
CA LEU A 26 8.22 -11.48 7.39
C LEU A 26 8.28 -10.20 8.23
N SER A 27 7.17 -9.68 8.76
CA SER A 27 7.16 -8.46 9.58
C SER A 27 7.26 -8.74 11.09
N GLN A 28 7.87 -9.86 11.50
CA GLN A 28 8.02 -10.22 12.91
C GLN A 28 9.24 -9.54 13.55
N SER A 29 9.12 -9.16 14.82
CA SER A 29 10.12 -8.38 15.55
C SER A 29 11.26 -9.20 16.17
N TYR A 30 11.56 -10.39 15.65
CA TYR A 30 12.55 -11.29 16.25
C TYR A 30 13.99 -10.79 16.11
N TRP A 31 14.25 -9.94 15.11
CA TRP A 31 15.58 -9.42 14.78
C TRP A 31 15.52 -7.91 14.68
N SER A 32 16.32 -7.19 15.46
CA SER A 32 16.23 -5.73 15.63
C SER A 32 16.49 -4.94 14.34
N GLU A 33 17.50 -5.34 13.57
CA GLU A 33 17.87 -4.68 12.31
C GLU A 33 16.78 -4.89 11.25
N HIS A 34 16.31 -6.13 11.12
CA HIS A 34 15.18 -6.46 10.24
C HIS A 34 13.90 -5.74 10.68
N TRP A 35 13.67 -5.65 11.98
CA TRP A 35 12.55 -4.91 12.54
C TRP A 35 12.62 -3.43 12.19
N ALA A 36 13.80 -2.78 12.26
CA ALA A 36 13.95 -1.40 11.84
C ALA A 36 13.54 -1.19 10.37
N LEU A 37 13.95 -2.10 9.48
CA LEU A 37 13.55 -2.10 8.06
C LEU A 37 12.04 -2.30 7.89
N VAL A 38 11.45 -3.25 8.62
CA VAL A 38 9.99 -3.48 8.63
C VAL A 38 9.25 -2.23 9.07
N GLN A 39 9.74 -1.54 10.10
CA GLN A 39 9.11 -0.32 10.59
C GLN A 39 9.15 0.80 9.55
N GLU A 40 10.30 1.02 8.92
CA GLU A 40 10.48 2.00 7.85
C GLU A 40 9.53 1.70 6.69
N ARG A 41 9.58 0.48 6.14
CA ARG A 41 8.78 0.09 4.98
C ARG A 41 7.29 0.09 5.27
N THR A 42 6.87 -0.33 6.47
CA THR A 42 5.45 -0.27 6.85
C THR A 42 4.94 1.17 6.82
N ARG A 43 5.71 2.10 7.40
CA ARG A 43 5.35 3.52 7.43
C ARG A 43 5.37 4.13 6.03
N ALA A 44 6.39 3.82 5.23
CA ALA A 44 6.50 4.30 3.85
C ALA A 44 5.31 3.81 3.00
N PHE A 45 4.99 2.52 3.07
CA PHE A 45 3.86 1.94 2.35
C PHE A 45 2.55 2.62 2.72
N PHE A 46 2.19 2.69 4.00
CA PHE A 46 0.90 3.24 4.40
C PHE A 46 0.80 4.75 4.18
N THR A 47 1.90 5.49 4.34
CA THR A 47 1.96 6.92 4.00
C THR A 47 1.63 7.13 2.53
N ALA A 48 2.22 6.36 1.63
CA ALA A 48 1.95 6.45 0.20
C ALA A 48 0.55 5.91 -0.17
N TYR A 49 0.15 4.78 0.43
CA TYR A 49 -1.13 4.13 0.12
C TYR A 49 -2.34 5.00 0.47
N TYR A 50 -2.24 5.81 1.53
CA TYR A 50 -3.29 6.75 1.97
C TYR A 50 -2.94 8.21 1.71
N ALA A 51 -2.00 8.51 0.80
CA ALA A 51 -1.60 9.87 0.50
C ALA A 51 -2.71 10.65 -0.21
N THR A 52 -2.85 11.92 0.16
CA THR A 52 -3.67 12.93 -0.53
C THR A 52 -2.84 13.84 -1.44
N ASP A 53 -1.51 13.73 -1.36
CA ASP A 53 -0.54 14.47 -2.17
C ASP A 53 0.11 13.52 -3.20
N PRO A 54 0.01 13.81 -4.51
CA PRO A 54 0.57 12.94 -5.54
C PRO A 54 2.10 12.80 -5.43
N ASP A 55 2.81 13.84 -4.97
CA ASP A 55 4.27 13.81 -4.87
C ASP A 55 4.76 12.80 -3.81
N VAL A 56 3.95 12.53 -2.78
CA VAL A 56 4.25 11.48 -1.79
C VAL A 56 4.25 10.09 -2.43
N ILE A 57 3.30 9.82 -3.34
CA ILE A 57 3.21 8.53 -4.05
C ILE A 57 4.34 8.41 -5.06
N VAL A 58 4.61 9.47 -5.83
CA VAL A 58 5.69 9.51 -6.82
C VAL A 58 7.04 9.27 -6.15
N ARG A 59 7.34 9.96 -5.05
CA ARG A 59 8.57 9.74 -4.29
C ARG A 59 8.68 8.33 -3.75
N PHE A 60 7.60 7.75 -3.22
CA PHE A 60 7.61 6.37 -2.75
C PHE A 60 7.93 5.38 -3.89
N ILE A 61 7.42 5.63 -5.09
CA ILE A 61 7.75 4.82 -6.28
C ILE A 61 9.24 4.92 -6.61
N GLU A 62 9.79 6.13 -6.63
CA GLU A 62 11.19 6.41 -6.99
C GLU A 62 12.17 5.91 -5.92
N ASP A 63 11.95 6.25 -4.66
CA ASP A 63 12.82 5.93 -3.52
C ASP A 63 12.95 4.41 -3.32
N TYR A 64 11.87 3.66 -3.59
CA TYR A 64 11.84 2.22 -3.35
C TYR A 64 11.84 1.37 -4.62
N GLY A 65 11.75 1.93 -5.83
CA GLY A 65 11.73 1.13 -7.07
C GLY A 65 10.48 0.25 -7.19
N ILE A 66 9.32 0.83 -6.97
CA ILE A 66 8.03 0.15 -7.10
C ILE A 66 7.65 0.08 -8.58
N ASP A 67 7.37 -1.12 -9.08
CA ASP A 67 7.01 -1.33 -10.49
C ASP A 67 5.49 -1.37 -10.69
N TYR A 68 4.77 -1.96 -9.73
CA TYR A 68 3.31 -2.13 -9.80
C TYR A 68 2.68 -2.00 -8.42
N TRP A 69 1.42 -1.61 -8.44
CA TRP A 69 0.55 -1.51 -7.27
C TRP A 69 -0.60 -2.49 -7.39
N ILE A 70 -0.94 -3.15 -6.29
CA ILE A 70 -2.20 -3.85 -6.12
C ILE A 70 -3.00 -3.14 -5.03
N ILE A 71 -4.12 -2.58 -5.43
CA ILE A 71 -4.95 -1.69 -4.63
C ILE A 71 -6.30 -2.37 -4.41
N GLN A 72 -6.83 -2.29 -3.20
CA GLN A 72 -8.15 -2.80 -2.89
C GLN A 72 -9.04 -1.61 -2.53
N PRO A 73 -9.98 -1.19 -3.40
CA PRO A 73 -10.81 0.00 -3.18
C PRO A 73 -11.54 0.01 -1.84
N ALA A 74 -11.90 -1.18 -1.33
CA ALA A 74 -12.55 -1.32 -0.03
C ALA A 74 -11.72 -0.75 1.14
N HIS A 75 -10.39 -0.65 1.01
CA HIS A 75 -9.52 -0.08 2.06
C HIS A 75 -9.74 1.42 2.30
N PHE A 76 -10.36 2.13 1.35
CA PHE A 76 -10.62 3.57 1.45
C PHE A 76 -12.04 3.89 1.92
N LEU A 77 -12.90 2.87 2.04
CA LEU A 77 -14.28 3.07 2.46
C LEU A 77 -14.33 3.42 3.96
N PRO A 78 -15.23 4.32 4.39
CA PRO A 78 -15.44 4.61 5.82
C PRO A 78 -15.66 3.34 6.64
N THR A 79 -16.40 2.37 6.08
CA THR A 79 -16.65 1.07 6.71
C THR A 79 -15.39 0.26 6.98
N TYR A 80 -14.30 0.45 6.24
CA TYR A 80 -13.00 -0.18 6.54
C TYR A 80 -12.20 0.69 7.52
N LEU A 81 -12.07 1.99 7.24
CA LEU A 81 -11.26 2.93 8.01
C LEU A 81 -11.70 3.04 9.49
N GLU A 82 -13.01 3.04 9.72
CA GLU A 82 -13.63 3.15 11.04
C GLU A 82 -13.85 1.78 11.71
N SER A 83 -13.68 0.69 10.98
CA SER A 83 -13.87 -0.65 11.54
C SER A 83 -12.82 -1.01 12.58
N ARG A 84 -13.02 -2.16 13.25
CA ARG A 84 -12.00 -2.79 14.10
C ARG A 84 -11.00 -3.66 13.32
N ILE A 85 -11.06 -3.68 11.98
CA ILE A 85 -10.11 -4.43 11.15
C ILE A 85 -8.73 -3.79 11.30
N ARG A 86 -7.70 -4.61 11.50
CA ARG A 86 -6.34 -4.11 11.62
C ARG A 86 -5.75 -3.82 10.25
N PHE A 87 -5.00 -2.72 10.14
CA PHE A 87 -4.18 -2.44 8.96
C PHE A 87 -2.90 -3.28 8.97
N ALA A 88 -2.31 -3.48 10.15
CA ALA A 88 -1.05 -4.20 10.35
C ALA A 88 -0.98 -4.83 11.76
N ALA A 89 0.11 -5.53 12.07
CA ALA A 89 0.40 -5.91 13.45
C ALA A 89 0.73 -4.67 14.31
N GLU A 90 0.59 -4.78 15.64
CA GLU A 90 1.08 -3.72 16.53
C GLU A 90 2.61 -3.68 16.52
N PRO A 91 3.23 -2.48 16.68
CA PRO A 91 2.63 -1.17 16.97
C PRO A 91 2.13 -0.40 15.73
N HIS A 92 2.28 -0.96 14.53
CA HIS A 92 1.98 -0.25 13.28
C HIS A 92 0.50 0.09 13.12
N ASN A 93 -0.40 -0.79 13.54
CA ASN A 93 -1.83 -0.49 13.48
C ASN A 93 -2.22 0.70 14.36
N THR A 94 -1.64 0.82 15.56
CA THR A 94 -1.81 2.02 16.40
C THR A 94 -1.28 3.27 15.70
N TRP A 95 -0.09 3.20 15.09
CA TRP A 95 0.51 4.32 14.34
C TRP A 95 -0.38 4.76 13.17
N VAL A 96 -0.84 3.82 12.32
CA VAL A 96 -1.73 4.12 11.19
C VAL A 96 -2.99 4.83 11.68
N ARG A 97 -3.62 4.33 12.76
CA ARG A 97 -4.88 4.90 13.25
C ARG A 97 -4.72 6.26 13.93
N ARG A 98 -3.65 6.47 14.70
CA ARG A 98 -3.50 7.66 15.55
C ARG A 98 -2.71 8.77 14.92
N GLU A 99 -1.67 8.43 14.18
CA GLU A 99 -0.74 9.40 13.60
C GLU A 99 -1.09 9.68 12.14
N LEU A 100 -1.08 8.63 11.30
CA LEU A 100 -1.35 8.78 9.87
C LEU A 100 -2.79 9.23 9.61
N ARG A 101 -3.77 8.64 10.31
CA ARG A 101 -5.20 8.95 10.20
C ARG A 101 -5.72 8.95 8.75
N PRO A 102 -5.73 7.77 8.08
CA PRO A 102 -6.23 7.65 6.72
C PRO A 102 -7.65 8.17 6.57
N THR A 103 -7.94 8.73 5.40
CA THR A 103 -9.27 9.26 5.06
C THR A 103 -9.72 8.76 3.68
N PRO A 104 -11.03 8.81 3.37
CA PRO A 104 -11.55 8.43 2.05
C PRO A 104 -11.02 9.31 0.90
N GLU A 105 -10.45 10.47 1.19
CA GLU A 105 -9.89 11.41 0.21
C GLU A 105 -8.49 11.02 -0.30
N ALA A 106 -7.93 9.90 0.15
CA ALA A 106 -6.68 9.38 -0.40
C ALA A 106 -6.78 9.23 -1.93
N LEU A 107 -5.74 9.63 -2.67
CA LEU A 107 -5.77 9.68 -4.13
C LEU A 107 -6.08 8.32 -4.75
N LEU A 108 -5.50 7.25 -4.20
CA LEU A 108 -5.71 5.89 -4.68
C LEU A 108 -7.16 5.40 -4.52
N ALA A 109 -7.99 6.07 -3.72
CA ALA A 109 -9.42 5.80 -3.62
C ALA A 109 -10.19 6.18 -4.89
N GLY A 110 -9.64 7.12 -5.68
CA GLY A 110 -10.24 7.62 -6.91
C GLY A 110 -9.94 6.79 -8.16
N LEU A 111 -9.13 5.74 -8.06
CA LEU A 111 -8.88 4.84 -9.17
C LEU A 111 -10.14 4.05 -9.53
N ASP A 112 -10.35 3.82 -10.82
CA ASP A 112 -11.46 3.02 -11.32
C ASP A 112 -10.99 2.01 -12.38
N ARG A 113 -11.93 1.22 -12.91
CA ARG A 113 -11.63 0.16 -13.90
C ARG A 113 -11.08 0.69 -15.23
N SER A 114 -11.30 1.95 -15.56
CA SER A 114 -10.82 2.58 -16.79
C SER A 114 -9.38 3.09 -16.67
N THR A 115 -8.88 3.28 -15.44
CA THR A 115 -7.54 3.83 -15.17
C THR A 115 -6.50 2.76 -14.84
N VAL A 116 -6.89 1.49 -14.75
CA VAL A 116 -6.04 0.40 -14.23
C VAL A 116 -5.83 -0.70 -15.27
N GLY A 117 -4.64 -1.27 -15.33
CA GLY A 117 -4.29 -2.35 -16.26
C GLY A 117 -4.91 -3.70 -15.92
N PHE A 118 -5.42 -3.86 -14.69
CA PHE A 118 -6.06 -5.09 -14.22
C PHE A 118 -7.16 -4.80 -13.19
N SER A 119 -8.25 -5.57 -13.25
CA SER A 119 -9.24 -5.65 -12.16
C SER A 119 -9.87 -7.04 -12.08
N ASP A 120 -10.01 -7.58 -10.87
CA ASP A 120 -10.78 -8.80 -10.58
C ASP A 120 -12.13 -8.53 -9.91
N GLY A 121 -12.55 -7.25 -9.86
CA GLY A 121 -13.73 -6.78 -9.15
C GLY A 121 -13.53 -6.43 -7.68
N THR A 122 -12.44 -6.87 -7.05
CA THR A 122 -12.07 -6.55 -5.67
C THR A 122 -10.74 -5.83 -5.54
N HIS A 123 -9.82 -6.08 -6.47
CA HIS A 123 -8.51 -5.48 -6.56
C HIS A 123 -8.35 -4.78 -7.91
N TYR A 124 -7.51 -3.75 -7.90
CA TYR A 124 -7.01 -3.04 -9.06
C TYR A 124 -5.49 -3.19 -9.14
N GLY A 125 -5.00 -3.48 -10.33
CA GLY A 125 -3.58 -3.54 -10.64
C GLY A 125 -3.21 -2.43 -11.62
N ILE A 126 -2.19 -1.65 -11.29
CA ILE A 126 -1.70 -0.55 -12.14
C ILE A 126 -0.17 -0.53 -12.11
N SER A 127 0.48 -0.29 -13.26
CA SER A 127 1.93 -0.07 -13.26
C SER A 127 2.25 1.30 -12.66
N SER A 128 3.43 1.44 -12.04
CA SER A 128 3.85 2.73 -11.49
C SER A 128 3.96 3.81 -12.57
N ALA A 129 4.31 3.45 -13.81
CA ALA A 129 4.36 4.41 -14.92
C ALA A 129 2.96 4.97 -15.26
N GLU A 130 1.95 4.10 -15.36
CA GLU A 130 0.57 4.50 -15.59
C GLU A 130 0.01 5.30 -14.40
N LEU A 131 0.31 4.88 -13.17
CA LEU A 131 -0.11 5.59 -11.97
C LEU A 131 0.46 7.00 -11.92
N VAL A 132 1.74 7.18 -12.23
CA VAL A 132 2.38 8.50 -12.31
C VAL A 132 1.71 9.36 -13.37
N ALA A 133 1.40 8.81 -14.55
CA ALA A 133 0.69 9.56 -15.59
C ALA A 133 -0.72 9.99 -15.12
N TRP A 134 -1.45 9.10 -14.44
CA TRP A 134 -2.76 9.39 -13.87
C TRP A 134 -2.69 10.51 -12.82
N LEU A 135 -1.74 10.44 -11.87
CA LEU A 135 -1.54 11.44 -10.81
C LEU A 135 -1.19 12.84 -11.32
N ARG A 136 -0.68 12.96 -12.55
CA ARG A 136 -0.29 14.23 -13.18
C ARG A 136 -1.36 14.79 -14.13
N THR A 137 -2.50 14.12 -14.26
CA THR A 137 -3.62 14.62 -15.06
C THR A 137 -4.30 15.78 -14.31
N PRO A 138 -4.49 16.95 -14.95
CA PRO A 138 -5.07 18.14 -14.32
C PRO A 138 -6.56 18.00 -13.97
#